data_AF-A0A6P8BY87-F1
#
_entry.id   AF-A0A6P8BY87-F1
#
_cell.length_a   1.000
_cell.length_b   1.000
_cell.length_c   1.000
_cell.angle_alpha   90.00
_cell.angle_beta   90.00
_cell.angle_gamma   90.00
#
_symmetry.space_group_name_H-M   'P 1'
#
loop_
_entity.id
_entity.type
_entity.pdbx_description
1 polymer ?
#
loop_
_entity_poly.entity_id
_entity_poly.type
_entity_poly.pdbx_seq_one_letter_code
_entity_poly.pdbx_strand_id
1 'polypeptide(L)'
;MDFRRLLFLLLVISASTDSSAAASFPSAYEVLQQFEFPVGLLPEGITAYDLDTGTGSFSAQLNATCSFELENKYTIRYEPIIEGVIMTGRIEDLKGVSVRVLSMVWLSVVRVVRAGPKH
;
A
#
# COMPACT_ATOMS: atom_id res chain seq x y z
N MET A 1 -57.88 -11.27 1.36
CA MET A 1 -56.72 -10.43 0.97
C MET A 1 -56.28 -9.73 2.25
N ASP A 2 -55.38 -10.39 2.97
CA ASP A 2 -55.26 -10.23 4.42
C ASP A 2 -54.40 -9.04 4.79
N PHE A 3 -55.00 -8.11 5.52
CA PHE A 3 -54.40 -6.92 6.13
C PHE A 3 -53.18 -7.24 7.02
N ARG A 4 -53.05 -8.53 7.40
CA ARG A 4 -51.99 -9.11 8.21
C ARG A 4 -50.63 -9.17 7.50
N ARG A 5 -50.60 -9.07 6.16
CA ARG A 5 -49.35 -8.97 5.37
C ARG A 5 -48.82 -7.54 5.24
N LEU A 6 -49.68 -6.52 5.34
CA LEU A 6 -49.23 -5.12 5.30
C LEU A 6 -48.56 -4.67 6.60
N LEU A 7 -49.00 -5.21 7.76
CA LEU A 7 -48.37 -4.88 9.04
C LEU A 7 -46.93 -5.40 9.15
N PHE A 8 -46.59 -6.47 8.42
CA PHE A 8 -45.23 -7.02 8.38
C PHE A 8 -44.25 -6.23 7.51
N LEU A 9 -44.76 -5.41 6.58
CA LEU A 9 -43.92 -4.58 5.72
C LEU A 9 -43.49 -3.25 6.37
N LEU A 10 -44.15 -2.84 7.48
CA LEU A 10 -43.85 -1.57 8.16
C LEU A 10 -42.86 -1.68 9.33
N LEU A 11 -42.53 -2.89 9.82
CA LEU A 11 -41.61 -3.06 10.96
C LEU A 11 -40.12 -3.17 10.56
N VAL A 12 -39.81 -3.24 9.25
CA VAL A 12 -38.41 -3.38 8.76
C VAL A 12 -37.85 -2.02 8.32
N ILE A 13 -38.38 -0.93 8.85
CA ILE A 13 -37.85 0.41 8.61
C ILE A 13 -37.42 0.96 9.97
N SER A 14 -36.11 1.10 10.17
CA SER A 14 -35.40 1.76 11.28
C SER A 14 -34.56 0.82 12.17
N ALA A 15 -33.61 0.11 11.56
CA ALA A 15 -32.32 -0.10 12.21
C ALA A 15 -31.32 0.85 11.55
N SER A 16 -31.32 2.12 11.98
CA SER A 16 -30.24 3.04 11.66
C SER A 16 -29.02 2.59 12.47
N THR A 17 -28.15 1.81 11.84
CA THR A 17 -26.81 1.53 12.34
C THR A 17 -25.99 2.81 12.24
N ASP A 18 -25.85 3.48 13.39
CA ASP A 18 -24.88 4.55 13.59
C ASP A 18 -23.48 3.93 13.45
N SER A 19 -22.97 3.91 12.21
CA SER A 19 -21.58 3.55 11.94
C SER A 19 -20.72 4.70 12.43
N SER A 20 -20.34 4.64 13.71
CA SER A 20 -19.18 5.36 14.21
C SER A 20 -17.98 4.87 13.39
N ALA A 21 -17.71 5.58 12.28
CA ALA A 21 -16.50 5.41 11.51
C ALA A 21 -15.36 5.85 12.41
N ALA A 22 -14.82 4.91 13.18
CA ALA A 22 -13.49 5.06 13.75
C ALA A 22 -12.59 5.42 12.57
N ALA A 23 -12.10 6.65 12.54
CA ALA A 23 -11.21 7.12 11.49
C ALA A 23 -9.92 6.31 11.59
N SER A 24 -9.89 5.17 10.91
CA SER A 24 -8.70 4.35 10.75
C SER A 24 -7.75 5.13 9.86
N PHE A 25 -6.56 5.44 10.38
CA PHE A 25 -5.48 5.91 9.53
C PHE A 25 -5.23 4.87 8.45
N PRO A 26 -4.99 5.30 7.19
CA PRO A 26 -4.68 4.36 6.13
C PRO A 26 -3.45 3.55 6.52
N SER A 27 -3.34 2.32 6.06
CA SER A 27 -2.11 1.54 6.11
C SER A 27 -1.11 2.07 5.08
N ALA A 28 0.16 1.68 5.20
CA ALA A 28 1.19 1.98 4.19
C ALA A 28 0.78 1.51 2.78
N TYR A 29 0.08 0.37 2.69
CA TYR A 29 -0.39 -0.18 1.42
C TYR A 29 -1.55 0.62 0.82
N GLU A 30 -2.47 1.12 1.65
CA GLU A 30 -3.54 2.01 1.21
C GLU A 30 -2.99 3.37 0.77
N VAL A 31 -1.96 3.88 1.45
CA VAL A 31 -1.23 5.08 1.01
C VAL A 31 -0.66 4.89 -0.40
N LEU A 32 0.01 3.77 -0.67
CA LEU A 32 0.51 3.47 -2.03
C LEU A 32 -0.60 3.58 -3.09
N GLN A 33 -1.77 3.00 -2.81
CA GLN A 33 -2.90 3.03 -3.74
C GLN A 33 -3.43 4.44 -4.00
N GLN A 34 -3.44 5.32 -2.99
CA GLN A 34 -3.82 6.72 -3.16
C GLN A 34 -2.91 7.46 -4.15
N PHE A 35 -1.65 7.03 -4.27
CA PHE A 35 -0.67 7.54 -5.25
C PHE A 35 -0.58 6.67 -6.52
N GLU A 36 -1.60 5.88 -6.81
CA GLU A 36 -1.73 4.97 -7.97
C GLU A 36 -0.74 3.80 -8.01
N PHE A 37 -0.11 3.44 -6.90
CA PHE A 37 0.77 2.28 -6.84
C PHE A 37 0.01 1.00 -6.43
N PRO A 38 0.43 -0.17 -6.96
CA PRO A 38 -0.07 -1.43 -6.45
C PRO A 38 0.43 -1.65 -5.01
N VAL A 39 -0.37 -2.33 -4.20
CA VAL A 39 -0.03 -2.66 -2.80
C VAL A 39 1.28 -3.45 -2.68
N GLY A 40 1.65 -4.24 -3.69
CA GLY A 40 2.85 -5.07 -3.70
C GLY A 40 4.16 -4.32 -3.99
N LEU A 41 4.17 -2.99 -4.05
CA LEU A 41 5.42 -2.22 -4.18
C LEU A 41 6.23 -2.25 -2.88
N LEU A 42 5.56 -2.34 -1.73
CA LEU A 42 6.18 -2.63 -0.45
C LEU A 42 6.05 -4.13 -0.14
N PRO A 43 7.04 -4.73 0.55
CA PRO A 43 6.94 -6.12 1.00
C PRO A 43 5.85 -6.22 2.08
N GLU A 44 5.31 -7.43 2.24
CA GLU A 44 4.43 -7.73 3.37
C GLU A 44 5.19 -7.59 4.70
N GLY A 45 4.47 -7.20 5.75
CA GLY A 45 5.01 -7.11 7.12
C GLY A 45 5.48 -5.72 7.55
N ILE A 46 5.11 -4.65 6.83
CA ILE A 46 5.31 -3.27 7.29
C ILE A 46 4.61 -3.07 8.64
N THR A 47 5.40 -2.69 9.66
CA THR A 47 4.94 -2.55 11.05
C THR A 47 4.60 -1.13 11.43
N ALA A 48 5.23 -0.15 10.78
CA ALA A 48 4.98 1.27 10.95
C ALA A 48 5.26 2.02 9.65
N TYR A 49 4.63 3.18 9.49
CA TYR A 49 4.93 4.09 8.39
C TYR A 49 4.69 5.54 8.83
N ASP A 50 5.31 6.47 8.11
CA ASP A 50 5.10 7.90 8.23
C ASP A 50 4.98 8.53 6.84
N LEU A 51 4.14 9.56 6.70
CA LEU A 51 3.96 10.30 5.46
C LEU A 51 3.72 11.78 5.78
N ASP A 52 4.60 12.64 5.29
CA ASP A 52 4.36 14.07 5.18
C ASP A 52 3.55 14.32 3.90
N THR A 53 2.28 14.65 4.05
CA THR A 53 1.37 14.91 2.92
C THR A 53 1.65 16.23 2.20
N GLY A 54 2.40 17.15 2.81
CA GLY A 54 2.80 18.42 2.20
C GLY A 54 4.00 18.25 1.26
N THR A 55 4.94 17.36 1.59
CA THR A 55 6.16 17.13 0.79
C THR A 55 6.14 15.82 -0.01
N GLY A 56 5.32 14.86 0.40
CA GLY A 56 5.35 13.48 -0.10
C GLY A 56 6.46 12.62 0.51
N SER A 57 7.25 13.15 1.46
CA SER A 57 8.28 12.35 2.14
C SER A 57 7.62 11.24 2.94
N PHE A 58 8.07 10.00 2.73
CA PHE A 58 7.53 8.84 3.45
C PHE A 58 8.65 7.96 4.02
N SER A 59 8.31 7.22 5.07
CA SER A 59 9.09 6.10 5.57
C SER A 59 8.19 4.89 5.85
N ALA A 60 8.69 3.68 5.63
CA ALA A 60 8.01 2.44 5.97
C ALA A 60 9.01 1.50 6.65
N GLN A 61 8.58 0.87 7.75
CA GLN A 61 9.45 0.10 8.64
C GLN A 61 9.07 -1.38 8.64
N LEU A 62 10.11 -2.21 8.65
CA LEU A 62 10.06 -3.66 8.80
C LEU A 62 10.84 -4.04 10.06
N ASN A 63 10.48 -5.17 10.68
CA ASN A 63 11.24 -5.68 11.82
C ASN A 63 12.64 -6.15 11.43
N ALA A 64 12.83 -6.57 10.18
CA ALA A 64 14.10 -7.07 9.67
C ALA A 64 14.16 -6.91 8.14
N THR A 65 15.37 -7.09 7.59
CA THR A 65 15.59 -7.14 6.13
C THR A 65 14.75 -8.26 5.51
N CYS A 66 14.06 -7.95 4.42
CA CYS A 66 13.26 -8.89 3.64
C CYS A 66 13.94 -9.11 2.27
N SER A 67 13.99 -10.35 1.78
CA SER A 67 14.53 -10.64 0.43
C SER A 67 13.80 -11.79 -0.22
N PHE A 68 13.49 -11.66 -1.51
CA PHE A 68 12.79 -12.67 -2.28
C PHE A 68 13.15 -12.59 -3.77
N GLU A 69 12.87 -13.67 -4.50
CA GLU A 69 13.12 -13.76 -5.94
C GLU A 69 11.84 -13.50 -6.73
N LEU A 70 11.94 -12.67 -7.77
CA LEU A 70 10.88 -12.43 -8.76
C LEU A 70 11.16 -13.23 -10.03
N GLU A 71 10.24 -14.14 -10.36
CA GLU A 71 10.24 -14.94 -11.59
C GLU A 71 11.61 -15.59 -11.92
N ASN A 72 12.39 -15.93 -10.89
CA ASN A 72 13.76 -16.46 -11.01
C ASN A 72 14.73 -15.54 -11.79
N LYS A 73 14.41 -14.26 -11.97
CA LYS A 73 15.22 -13.28 -12.72
C LYS A 73 15.94 -12.29 -11.82
N TYR A 74 15.25 -11.80 -10.80
CA TYR A 74 15.76 -10.74 -9.93
C TYR A 74 15.57 -11.14 -8.47
N THR A 75 16.61 -11.02 -7.66
CA THR A 75 16.47 -11.00 -6.20
C THR A 75 16.25 -9.56 -5.77
N ILE A 76 15.16 -9.26 -5.09
CA ILE A 76 14.91 -7.96 -4.46
C ILE A 76 15.25 -8.08 -2.98
N ARG A 77 15.90 -7.05 -2.43
CA ARG A 77 16.15 -6.88 -1.00
C ARG A 77 15.58 -5.54 -0.53
N TYR A 78 14.79 -5.62 0.53
CA TYR A 78 14.30 -4.49 1.32
C TYR A 78 15.04 -4.43 2.65
N GLU A 79 15.55 -3.26 2.99
CA GLU A 79 16.14 -2.96 4.29
C GLU A 79 15.05 -2.67 5.33
N PRO A 80 15.37 -2.71 6.65
CA PRO A 80 14.37 -2.48 7.70
C PRO A 80 13.67 -1.12 7.62
N ILE A 81 14.27 -0.13 6.98
CA ILE A 81 13.69 1.20 6.78
C ILE A 81 13.75 1.51 5.29
N ILE A 82 12.58 1.80 4.72
CA ILE A 82 12.39 2.18 3.32
C ILE A 82 11.93 3.63 3.33
N GLU A 83 12.59 4.50 2.58
CA GLU A 83 12.29 5.94 2.57
C GLU A 83 12.27 6.46 1.15
N GLY A 84 11.52 7.53 0.92
CA GLY A 84 11.55 8.25 -0.36
C GLY A 84 10.56 9.39 -0.40
N VAL A 85 10.35 9.93 -1.59
CA VAL A 85 9.33 10.94 -1.85
C VAL A 85 8.31 10.38 -2.82
N ILE A 86 7.07 10.23 -2.38
CA ILE A 86 5.97 9.67 -3.17
C ILE A 86 5.12 10.79 -3.79
N MET A 87 4.83 10.63 -5.07
CA MET A 87 3.88 11.41 -5.84
C MET A 87 3.00 10.47 -6.66
N THR A 88 1.92 10.99 -7.23
CA THR A 88 1.02 10.22 -8.09
C THR A 88 1.79 9.56 -9.25
N GLY A 89 1.86 8.24 -9.25
CA GLY A 89 2.55 7.43 -10.26
C GLY A 89 4.09 7.47 -10.23
N ARG A 90 4.72 8.12 -9.24
CA ARG A 90 6.18 8.22 -9.12
C ARG A 90 6.69 8.17 -7.68
N ILE A 91 7.80 7.50 -7.47
CA ILE A 91 8.61 7.59 -6.24
C ILE A 91 10.03 8.03 -6.61
N GLU A 92 10.53 9.02 -5.90
CA GLU A 92 11.89 9.55 -6.04
C GLU A 92 12.69 9.35 -4.76
N ASP A 93 14.01 9.49 -4.87
CA ASP A 93 14.96 9.38 -3.76
C ASP A 93 14.74 8.15 -2.88
N LEU A 94 14.34 7.04 -3.53
CA LEU A 94 14.02 5.79 -2.84
C LEU A 94 15.29 5.18 -2.24
N LYS A 95 15.19 4.82 -0.96
CA LYS A 95 16.24 4.17 -0.16
C LYS A 95 15.71 2.89 0.45
N GLY A 96 16.63 2.00 0.80
CA GLY A 96 16.31 0.72 1.43
C GLY A 96 15.79 -0.35 0.47
N VAL A 97 15.83 -0.12 -0.85
CA VAL A 97 15.44 -1.11 -1.87
C VAL A 97 16.60 -1.36 -2.81
N SER A 98 16.95 -2.62 -3.01
CA SER A 98 18.02 -3.01 -3.94
C SER A 98 17.66 -4.27 -4.71
N VAL A 99 18.18 -4.38 -5.93
CA VAL A 99 18.04 -5.54 -6.79
C VAL A 99 19.40 -6.16 -7.05
N ARG A 100 19.47 -7.49 -7.03
CA ARG A 100 20.67 -8.22 -7.43
C ARG A 100 20.67 -8.41 -8.94
N VAL A 101 21.74 -7.97 -9.57
CA VAL A 101 22.06 -8.23 -10.98
C VAL A 101 23.40 -8.95 -11.05
N LEU A 102 23.68 -9.65 -12.15
CA LEU A 102 24.99 -10.23 -12.45
C LEU A 102 25.65 -10.95 -11.26
N SER A 103 25.16 -12.11 -10.84
CA SER A 103 25.69 -13.05 -9.82
C SER A 103 26.25 -12.54 -8.48
N MET A 104 26.55 -11.25 -8.26
CA MET A 104 27.11 -10.70 -7.01
C MET A 104 26.95 -9.17 -6.90
N VAL A 105 26.38 -8.49 -7.89
CA VAL A 105 26.23 -7.02 -7.88
C VAL A 105 24.84 -6.64 -7.36
N TRP A 106 24.80 -5.76 -6.34
CA TRP A 106 23.56 -5.16 -5.86
C TRP A 106 23.47 -3.72 -6.35
N LEU A 107 22.32 -3.36 -6.91
CA LEU A 107 22.02 -2.01 -7.37
C LEU A 107 20.87 -1.44 -6.56
N SER A 108 21.02 -0.22 -6.06
CA SER A 108 19.97 0.51 -5.36
C SER A 108 18.89 0.97 -6.33
N VAL A 109 17.63 0.80 -5.96
CA VAL A 109 16.49 1.36 -6.68
C VAL A 109 16.22 2.74 -6.12
N VAL A 110 16.57 3.77 -6.88
CA VAL A 110 16.43 5.18 -6.45
C VAL A 110 15.16 5.85 -6.96
N ARG A 111 14.49 5.25 -7.94
CA ARG A 111 13.28 5.80 -8.58
C ARG A 111 12.36 4.67 -9.02
N VAL A 112 11.06 4.85 -8.79
CA VAL A 112 10.00 4.00 -9.34
C VAL A 112 9.03 4.89 -10.13
N VAL A 113 8.68 4.47 -11.34
CA VAL A 113 7.68 5.15 -12.16
C VAL A 113 6.65 4.11 -12.59
N ARG A 114 5.37 4.43 -12.39
CA ARG A 114 4.28 3.60 -12.88
C ARG A 114 4.25 3.68 -14.40
N ALA A 115 4.55 2.57 -15.07
CA ALA A 115 4.26 2.45 -16.48
C ALA A 115 2.73 2.44 -16.65
N GLY A 116 2.19 3.32 -17.49
CA GLY A 116 0.79 3.29 -17.88
C GLY A 116 0.41 1.94 -18.52
N PRO A 117 -0.89 1.70 -18.77
CA PRO A 117 -1.33 0.47 -19.40
C PRO A 117 -0.56 0.21 -20.69
N LYS A 118 0.01 -0.99 -20.81
CA LYS A 118 0.59 -1.47 -22.07
C LYS A 118 -0.57 -1.96 -22.94
N HIS A 119 -0.83 -1.26 -24.04
CA HIS A 119 -1.78 -1.66 -25.06
C HIS A 119 -1.22 -2.81 -25.91
#